data_AF-A0A7C6Z163-F1
#
_entry.id   AF-A0A7C6Z163-F1
#
_cell.length_a   1.000
_cell.length_b   1.000
_cell.length_c   1.000
_cell.angle_alpha   90.00
_cell.angle_beta   90.00
_cell.angle_gamma   90.00
#
_symmetry.space_group_name_H-M   'P 1'
#
loop_
_entity.id
_entity.type
_entity.pdbx_description
1 polymer ?
#
loop_
_entity_poly.entity_id
_entity_poly.type
_entity_poly.pdbx_seq_one_letter_code
_entity_poly.pdbx_strand_id
1 'polypeptide(L)'
;MTLVKKIEEILKGDLKPENIKTVIDMAEFLKFRENQNIWDKINETDVEYISDEEYLRIEEIKLNGEFIDQDSLLRELEINKDEI
;
A
#
# COMPACT_ATOMS: atom_id res chain seq x y z
N MET A 1 27.35 8.28 2.89
CA MET A 1 27.12 9.17 4.05
C MET A 1 25.61 9.29 4.24
N THR A 2 25.08 9.05 5.45
CA THR A 2 23.62 9.08 5.71
C THR A 2 23.13 10.50 5.98
N LEU A 3 21.83 10.77 5.78
CA LEU A 3 21.22 12.09 6.03
C LEU A 3 21.45 12.55 7.47
N VAL A 4 21.28 11.64 8.43
CA VAL A 4 21.57 11.84 9.86
C VAL A 4 23.00 12.35 10.08
N LYS A 5 24.01 11.62 9.58
CA LYS A 5 25.42 11.99 9.73
C LYS A 5 25.75 13.35 9.12
N LYS A 6 25.11 13.69 7.99
CA LYS A 6 25.30 14.97 7.31
C LYS A 6 24.70 16.13 8.14
N ILE A 7 23.53 15.93 8.73
CA ILE A 7 22.88 16.93 9.60
C ILE A 7 23.70 17.15 10.87
N GLU A 8 24.20 16.07 11.50
CA GLU A 8 25.08 16.16 12.66
C GLU A 8 26.38 16.90 12.35
N GLU A 9 27.05 16.58 11.24
CA GLU A 9 28.31 17.23 10.88
C GLU A 9 28.16 18.73 10.60
N ILE A 10 27.03 19.14 10.01
CA ILE A 10 26.75 20.54 9.69
C ILE A 10 26.34 21.33 10.93
N LEU A 11 25.50 20.76 11.80
CA LEU A 11 24.86 21.50 12.89
C LEU A 11 25.55 21.35 14.25
N LYS A 12 26.53 20.45 14.41
CA LYS A 12 27.28 20.23 15.66
C LYS A 12 27.95 21.48 16.25
N GLY A 13 28.24 22.48 15.43
CA GLY A 13 28.85 23.75 15.86
C GLY A 13 27.85 24.83 16.28
N ASP A 14 26.60 24.71 15.81
CA ASP A 14 25.61 25.79 15.87
C ASP A 14 24.45 25.47 16.83
N LEU A 15 24.20 24.18 17.09
CA LEU A 15 23.05 23.71 17.86
C LEU A 15 23.45 22.75 18.97
N LYS A 16 22.68 22.78 20.05
CA LYS A 16 22.77 21.75 21.09
C LYS A 16 22.33 20.39 20.53
N PRO A 17 22.84 19.27 21.06
CA PRO A 17 22.49 17.92 20.58
C PRO A 17 20.98 17.65 20.53
N GLU A 18 20.21 18.18 21.49
CA GLU A 18 18.76 18.01 21.54
C GLU A 18 18.06 18.69 20.35
N ASN A 19 18.57 19.85 19.95
CA ASN A 19 18.06 20.60 18.80
C ASN A 19 18.44 19.92 17.48
N ILE A 20 19.64 19.32 17.40
CA ILE A 20 20.08 18.55 16.24
C ILE A 20 19.19 17.32 16.06
N LYS A 21 18.89 16.61 17.16
CA LYS A 21 17.95 15.48 17.15
C LYS A 21 16.58 15.91 16.63
N THR A 22 16.06 17.04 17.10
CA THR A 22 14.78 17.57 16.62
C THR A 22 14.78 17.83 15.11
N VAL A 23 15.87 18.37 14.56
CA VAL A 23 16.01 18.61 13.11
C VAL A 23 16.05 17.29 12.33
N ILE A 24 16.74 16.28 12.87
CA ILE A 24 16.77 14.93 12.26
C ILE A 24 15.35 14.33 12.25
N ASP A 25 14.65 14.37 13.38
CA ASP A 25 13.29 13.83 13.50
C ASP A 25 12.33 14.52 12.52
N MET A 26 12.44 15.84 12.35
CA MET A 26 11.65 16.60 11.37
C MET A 26 12.00 16.20 9.92
N ALA A 27 13.27 16.02 9.60
CA ALA A 27 13.70 15.63 8.25
C ALA A 27 13.21 14.20 7.89
N GLU A 28 13.24 13.28 8.85
CA GLU A 28 12.71 11.92 8.66
C GLU A 28 11.18 11.93 8.50
N PHE A 29 10.48 12.74 9.30
CA PHE A 29 9.03 12.91 9.16
C PHE A 29 8.64 13.48 7.79
N LEU A 30 9.35 14.49 7.30
CA LEU A 30 9.09 15.07 5.97
C LEU A 30 9.34 14.06 4.85
N LYS A 31 10.41 13.27 4.94
CA LYS A 31 10.70 12.19 3.99
C LYS A 31 9.61 11.12 4.00
N PHE A 32 9.13 10.74 5.17
CA PHE A 32 8.01 9.81 5.30
C PHE A 32 6.72 10.38 4.67
N ARG A 33 6.40 11.65 4.93
CA ARG A 33 5.24 12.35 4.37
C ARG A 33 5.30 12.46 2.84
N GLU A 34 6.48 12.72 2.28
CA GLU A 34 6.68 12.76 0.83
C GLU A 34 6.41 11.40 0.18
N ASN A 35 6.90 10.31 0.79
CA ASN A 35 6.60 8.95 0.34
C ASN A 35 5.09 8.65 0.42
N GLN A 36 4.41 9.05 1.50
CA GLN A 36 2.96 8.88 1.62
C GLN A 36 2.20 9.64 0.52
N ASN A 37 2.59 10.87 0.21
CA ASN A 37 1.99 11.66 -0.88
C ASN A 37 2.13 10.96 -2.25
N ILE A 38 3.25 10.28 -2.50
CA ILE A 38 3.41 9.47 -3.73
C ILE A 38 2.38 8.32 -3.76
N TRP A 39 2.18 7.63 -2.63
CA TRP A 39 1.18 6.58 -2.54
C TRP A 39 -0.26 7.10 -2.65
N ASP A 40 -0.55 8.24 -2.03
CA ASP A 40 -1.85 8.90 -2.14
C ASP A 40 -2.15 9.28 -3.59
N LYS A 41 -1.16 9.80 -4.33
CA LYS A 41 -1.31 10.10 -5.77
C LYS A 41 -1.56 8.85 -6.59
N ILE A 42 -0.87 7.74 -6.31
CA ILE A 42 -1.08 6.47 -7.01
C ILE A 42 -2.52 6.00 -6.77
N ASN A 43 -2.99 6.01 -5.52
CA ASN A 43 -4.37 5.66 -5.17
C ASN A 43 -5.41 6.60 -5.79
N GLU A 44 -5.13 7.90 -5.91
CA GLU A 44 -6.03 8.87 -6.56
C GLU A 44 -6.06 8.71 -8.08
N THR A 45 -4.98 8.21 -8.70
CA THR A 45 -4.92 7.92 -10.14
C THR A 45 -5.42 6.53 -10.52
N ASP A 46 -5.41 5.59 -9.58
CA ASP A 46 -6.00 4.27 -9.73
C ASP A 46 -7.53 4.38 -9.51
N VAL A 47 -8.21 4.91 -10.52
CA VAL A 47 -9.63 4.63 -10.76
C VAL A 47 -9.77 3.10 -10.71
N GLU A 48 -10.77 2.59 -9.97
CA GLU A 48 -11.03 1.16 -9.85
C GLU A 48 -10.77 0.42 -11.17
N TYR A 49 -9.99 -0.66 -11.09
CA TYR A 49 -9.32 -1.38 -12.20
C TYR A 49 -10.21 -1.91 -13.33
N ILE A 50 -11.52 -1.63 -13.31
CA ILE A 50 -12.48 -2.05 -14.32
C ILE A 50 -13.35 -0.87 -14.73
N SER A 51 -13.41 -0.59 -16.03
CA SER A 51 -14.38 0.34 -16.58
C SER A 51 -15.81 -0.17 -16.37
N ASP A 52 -16.79 0.74 -16.42
CA ASP A 52 -18.22 0.38 -16.33
C ASP A 52 -18.61 -0.68 -17.39
N GLU A 53 -18.02 -0.62 -18.58
CA GLU A 53 -18.22 -1.61 -19.64
C GLU A 53 -17.63 -2.99 -19.28
N GLU A 54 -16.44 -3.02 -18.69
CA GLU A 54 -15.82 -4.26 -18.21
C GLU A 54 -16.59 -4.86 -17.03
N TYR A 55 -17.06 -4.00 -16.12
CA TYR A 55 -17.93 -4.41 -15.02
C TYR A 55 -19.22 -5.07 -15.53
N LEU A 56 -19.93 -4.41 -16.45
CA LEU A 56 -21.16 -4.94 -17.05
C LEU A 56 -20.92 -6.27 -17.78
N ARG A 57 -19.79 -6.39 -18.49
CA ARG A 57 -19.41 -7.62 -19.17
C ARG A 57 -19.13 -8.76 -18.19
N ILE A 58 -18.50 -8.47 -17.05
CA ILE A 58 -18.29 -9.44 -15.97
C ILE A 58 -19.63 -9.86 -15.36
N GLU A 59 -20.56 -8.92 -15.15
CA GLU A 59 -21.91 -9.25 -14.66
C GLU A 59 -22.69 -10.14 -15.64
N GLU A 60 -22.62 -9.87 -16.94
CA GLU A 60 -23.27 -10.69 -17.96
C GLU A 60 -22.70 -12.12 -17.98
N ILE A 61 -21.37 -12.26 -17.85
CA ILE A 61 -20.71 -13.57 -17.71
C ILE A 61 -21.12 -14.25 -16.39
N LYS A 62 -21.27 -13.49 -15.30
CA LYS A 62 -21.77 -13.99 -14.01
C LYS A 62 -23.22 -14.46 -14.03
N LEU A 63 -24.05 -13.85 -14.87
CA LEU A 63 -25.46 -14.25 -14.98
C LEU A 63 -25.65 -15.45 -15.91
N ASN A 64 -24.79 -15.58 -16.92
CA ASN A 64 -24.90 -16.62 -17.95
C ASN A 64 -24.00 -17.84 -17.71
N GLY A 65 -23.08 -17.78 -16.74
CA GLY A 65 -22.19 -18.88 -16.40
C GLY A 65 -22.84 -19.95 -15.52
N GLU A 66 -22.41 -21.19 -15.68
CA GLU A 66 -22.63 -22.22 -14.66
C GLU A 66 -21.58 -22.05 -13.55
N PHE A 67 -22.03 -21.64 -12.36
CA PHE A 67 -21.19 -21.50 -11.19
C PHE A 67 -21.19 -22.80 -10.39
N ILE A 68 -20.01 -23.33 -10.12
CA ILE A 68 -19.87 -24.39 -9.14
C ILE A 68 -19.75 -23.71 -7.78
N ASP A 69 -20.69 -24.02 -6.90
CA ASP A 69 -20.63 -23.62 -5.50
C ASP A 69 -19.34 -24.16 -4.87
N GLN A 70 -18.59 -23.28 -4.21
CA GLN A 70 -17.27 -23.60 -3.65
C GLN A 70 -17.37 -24.76 -2.65
N ASP A 71 -18.40 -24.80 -1.81
CA ASP A 71 -18.60 -25.89 -0.85
C ASP A 71 -18.94 -27.21 -1.55
N SER A 72 -19.56 -27.15 -2.73
CA SER A 72 -19.85 -28.31 -3.57
C SER A 72 -18.59 -28.84 -4.27
N LEU A 73 -17.73 -27.95 -4.76
CA LEU A 73 -16.43 -28.31 -5.34
C LEU A 73 -15.49 -28.90 -4.28
N LEU A 74 -15.41 -28.30 -3.09
CA LEU A 74 -14.58 -28.80 -2.00
C LEU A 74 -15.03 -30.20 -1.54
N ARG A 75 -16.35 -30.45 -1.51
CA ARG A 75 -16.90 -31.79 -1.26
C ARG A 75 -16.54 -32.80 -2.35
N GLU A 76 -16.61 -32.42 -3.62
CA GLU A 76 -16.21 -33.29 -4.74
C GLU A 76 -14.71 -33.62 -4.71
N LEU A 77 -13.89 -32.65 -4.31
CA LEU A 77 -12.43 -32.81 -4.21
C LEU A 77 -11.97 -33.45 -2.90
N GLU A 78 -12.89 -33.77 -1.98
CA GLU A 78 -12.60 -34.30 -0.63
C GLU A 78 -11.63 -33.42 0.18
N ILE A 79 -11.62 -32.11 -0.09
CA ILE A 79 -10.78 -31.13 0.62
C ILE A 79 -11.57 -30.55 1.78
N ASN A 80 -11.00 -30.57 2.99
CA ASN A 80 -11.65 -29.94 4.13
C ASN A 80 -11.48 -28.42 4.06
N LYS A 81 -12.55 -27.68 4.33
CA LYS A 81 -12.54 -26.21 4.30
C LYS A 81 -11.55 -25.61 5.30
N ASP A 82 -11.26 -26.34 6.38
CA ASP A 82 -10.28 -25.97 7.40
C ASP A 82 -8.80 -26.16 6.96
N GLU A 83 -8.56 -26.76 5.78
CA GLU A 83 -7.22 -26.98 5.21
C GLU A 83 -6.79 -25.86 4.23
N ILE A 84 -7.66 -24.86 3.99
CA ILE A 84 -7.46 -23.70 3.09
C ILE A 84 -7.50 -22.41 3.90
#